data_AF-A0A2V9WH09-F1
#
_entry.id   AF-A0A2V9WH09-F1
#
_cell.length_a   1.000
_cell.length_b   1.000
_cell.length_c   1.000
_cell.angle_alpha   90.00
_cell.angle_beta   90.00
_cell.angle_gamma   90.00
#
_symmetry.space_group_name_H-M   'P 1'
#
loop_
_entity.id
_entity.type
_entity.pdbx_description
1 polymer ?
#
loop_
_entity_poly.entity_id
_entity_poly.type
_entity_poly.pdbx_seq_one_letter_code
_entity_poly.pdbx_strand_id
1 'polypeptide(L)'
;MGRHISRRDFLNGCALTVGASLTASPEWFNLLAQAETAPEKDPNYYPPGKTGMRGSHDGSWEVAHAMRDGETWPDAVDDKESYDLVVVGGGISGLASAYFFRKFAGASSKILILDNHDDFGGHAKRNEFQTRQRLLIGYGGTQSLEAPHHYSKEAFGLLQELGIDVDRFHKYFDQNLYKSMGLKRATFFDKETFGVDRLLSGFGTHYLGLTYPPEILAQIPISEAARKDLVRLQETKVDYLPGLSAEKKRRRLRKTSYKDFLLQCVKVDPEVVKIFQSAPHGLYAVGIDAVSALDCLEMDYPGFQGMKLESHEDSPERAEPYIFHFPDGNASVARLLVRSLIPGALPGTTMEDVVTSRVNYAGLDSSESAVRIRLNSTAVRAKHVGDPQEAKQVEVTYVRSGKAHTVRAPQCVLACYNMVIPYLCPEMSEKQKDALHYSVKLPLVYTNVQIRNWESFQKLGVNSIYAPGGYFNGVSLDFPVSIGEYRFPSTPQEPCLLHLLRTPCKPGLPAKDQYRAGRYELMTTPFEVFERNIRDQLGRMLAAGGFDSARDIQAITVNRWPHGYAYEYNPLFEPLDRADSDRPCVIGRQPFGRIHIANSDADGHAYTNIAIDQGYRAVREITVGGKHEPSGAGA
;
A
#
# COMPACT_ATOMS: atom_id res chain seq x y z
N MET A 1 -13.08 10.43 -27.19
CA MET A 1 -11.88 9.60 -26.94
C MET A 1 -10.55 10.23 -27.36
N GLY A 2 -10.49 11.22 -28.25
CA GLY A 2 -9.22 11.70 -28.84
C GLY A 2 -8.60 13.01 -28.28
N ARG A 3 -8.94 13.45 -27.06
CA ARG A 3 -8.28 14.62 -26.45
C ARG A 3 -7.19 14.17 -25.47
N HIS A 4 -5.95 14.53 -25.76
CA HIS A 4 -4.82 14.34 -24.84
C HIS A 4 -5.05 15.14 -23.55
N ILE A 5 -4.87 14.51 -22.38
CA ILE A 5 -4.50 15.27 -21.17
C ILE A 5 -3.13 15.88 -21.46
N SER A 6 -2.95 17.17 -21.17
CA SER A 6 -1.66 17.84 -21.36
C SER A 6 -0.61 17.13 -20.51
N ARG A 7 0.21 16.28 -21.15
CA ARG A 7 1.30 15.51 -20.55
C ARG A 7 2.47 16.44 -20.21
N ARG A 8 2.31 17.28 -19.19
CA ARG A 8 3.45 17.75 -18.38
C ARG A 8 3.58 16.69 -17.27
N ASP A 9 4.26 15.57 -17.51
CA ASP A 9 5.70 15.45 -17.21
C ASP A 9 6.34 14.20 -17.87
N PHE A 10 5.99 13.86 -19.12
CA PHE A 10 6.65 12.73 -19.81
C PHE A 10 8.00 13.12 -20.48
N LEU A 11 8.30 14.42 -20.60
CA LEU A 11 9.44 14.91 -21.38
C LEU A 11 10.70 15.25 -20.57
N ASN A 12 10.72 15.01 -19.25
CA ASN A 12 11.88 15.35 -18.41
C ASN A 12 12.80 14.17 -18.06
N GLY A 13 12.67 13.00 -18.70
CA GLY A 13 13.53 11.85 -18.35
C GLY A 13 13.83 10.79 -19.42
N CYS A 14 13.05 10.69 -20.51
CA CYS A 14 13.26 9.59 -21.47
C CYS A 14 13.34 10.02 -22.96
N ALA A 15 13.01 11.27 -23.30
CA ALA A 15 12.94 11.69 -24.70
C ALA A 15 14.27 12.15 -25.32
N LEU A 16 15.35 12.29 -24.54
CA LEU A 16 16.67 12.67 -25.08
C LEU A 16 17.59 11.48 -25.38
N THR A 17 17.20 10.25 -25.05
CA THR A 17 18.12 9.09 -25.13
C THR A 17 18.04 8.29 -26.43
N VAL A 18 16.99 8.48 -27.25
CA VAL A 18 16.75 7.62 -28.43
C VAL A 18 17.17 8.26 -29.77
N GLY A 19 17.57 9.54 -29.78
CA GLY A 19 17.92 10.27 -31.02
C GLY A 19 19.41 10.49 -31.29
N ALA A 20 20.31 10.25 -30.33
CA ALA A 20 21.72 10.66 -30.42
C ALA A 20 22.71 9.49 -30.55
N SER A 21 22.25 8.29 -30.90
CA SER A 21 23.07 7.08 -30.95
C SER A 21 24.07 6.99 -32.11
N LEU A 22 24.27 8.07 -32.90
CA LEU A 22 25.11 7.99 -34.10
C LEU A 22 26.34 8.93 -34.13
N THR A 23 26.53 9.86 -33.19
CA THR A 23 27.82 10.58 -33.05
C THR A 23 27.95 11.21 -31.65
N ALA A 24 28.40 10.46 -30.64
CA ALA A 24 28.77 11.03 -29.34
C ALA A 24 30.30 11.16 -29.27
N SER A 25 30.81 12.39 -29.18
CA SER A 25 32.22 12.67 -28.92
C SER A 25 32.57 12.39 -27.44
N PRO A 26 33.85 12.14 -27.09
CA PRO A 26 34.27 11.85 -25.71
C PRO A 26 33.92 12.93 -24.69
N GLU A 27 33.69 14.17 -25.13
CA GLU A 27 33.29 15.30 -24.28
C GLU A 27 31.87 15.16 -23.72
N TRP A 28 30.96 14.47 -24.44
CA TRP A 28 29.59 14.21 -23.96
C TRP A 28 29.55 13.14 -22.88
N PHE A 29 30.46 12.16 -22.93
CA PHE A 29 30.64 11.21 -21.83
C PHE A 29 31.19 11.89 -20.59
N ASN A 30 32.06 12.90 -20.72
CA ASN A 30 32.52 13.70 -19.58
C ASN A 30 31.41 14.61 -19.01
N LEU A 31 30.52 15.16 -19.85
CA LEU A 31 29.36 15.93 -19.37
C LEU A 31 28.29 15.07 -18.66
N LEU A 32 28.09 13.82 -19.10
CA LEU A 32 27.25 12.83 -18.41
C LEU A 32 27.95 12.22 -17.18
N ALA A 33 29.28 12.15 -17.18
CA ALA A 33 30.06 11.63 -16.06
C ALA A 33 30.33 12.67 -14.95
N GLN A 34 30.26 13.97 -15.23
CA GLN A 34 30.55 15.06 -14.28
C GLN A 34 29.37 15.51 -13.42
N ALA A 35 28.16 15.04 -13.67
CA ALA A 35 27.04 15.33 -12.78
C ALA A 35 26.91 14.20 -11.75
N GLU A 36 27.49 14.40 -10.57
CA GLU A 36 27.01 13.78 -9.32
C GLU A 36 25.54 14.21 -9.12
N THR A 37 24.61 13.66 -9.89
CA THR A 37 23.23 14.16 -9.84
C THR A 37 22.57 13.61 -8.61
N ALA A 38 22.56 14.42 -7.54
CA ALA A 38 21.62 14.37 -6.45
C ALA A 38 20.31 15.03 -6.92
N PRO A 39 19.36 14.28 -7.53
CA PRO A 39 18.25 14.88 -8.27
C PRO A 39 17.33 15.69 -7.36
N GLU A 40 17.28 15.33 -6.08
CA GLU A 40 16.52 16.03 -5.05
C GLU A 40 16.99 17.47 -4.77
N LYS A 41 18.16 17.86 -5.29
CA LYS A 41 18.66 19.24 -5.23
C LYS A 41 18.13 20.14 -6.34
N ASP A 42 17.45 19.61 -7.36
CA ASP A 42 16.79 20.43 -8.37
C ASP A 42 15.66 21.25 -7.73
N PRO A 43 15.58 22.59 -7.93
CA PRO A 43 14.49 23.42 -7.40
C PRO A 43 13.08 22.96 -7.81
N ASN A 44 12.95 22.26 -8.94
CA ASN A 44 11.71 21.69 -9.45
C ASN A 44 11.43 20.27 -8.93
N TYR A 45 12.30 19.71 -8.11
CA TYR A 45 12.12 18.37 -7.56
C TYR A 45 10.97 18.34 -6.56
N TYR A 46 9.82 17.84 -7.01
CA TYR A 46 8.64 17.72 -6.17
C TYR A 46 7.79 16.48 -6.54
N PRO A 47 8.19 15.29 -6.06
CA PRO A 47 7.53 14.02 -6.35
C PRO A 47 6.02 13.96 -6.08
N PRO A 48 5.46 14.58 -5.03
CA PRO A 48 4.02 14.54 -4.76
C PRO A 48 3.16 15.14 -5.89
N GLY A 49 3.67 16.15 -6.59
CA GLY A 49 2.96 16.82 -7.69
C GLY A 49 3.03 16.10 -9.05
N LYS A 50 3.80 15.00 -9.16
CA LYS A 50 3.93 14.25 -10.42
C LYS A 50 2.68 13.40 -10.68
N THR A 51 2.21 13.41 -11.92
CA THR A 51 1.10 12.58 -12.41
C THR A 51 1.60 11.38 -13.23
N GLY A 52 0.70 10.54 -13.76
CA GLY A 52 1.06 9.36 -14.53
C GLY A 52 1.29 8.11 -13.68
N MET A 53 2.25 7.26 -14.06
CA MET A 53 2.60 6.05 -13.30
C MET A 53 3.49 6.38 -12.11
N ARG A 54 2.97 6.14 -10.91
CA ARG A 54 3.61 6.34 -9.61
C ARG A 54 3.56 5.02 -8.81
N GLY A 55 3.76 5.08 -7.50
CA GLY A 55 4.06 3.88 -6.69
C GLY A 55 5.46 3.38 -7.04
N SER A 56 5.59 2.11 -7.44
CA SER A 56 6.80 1.58 -8.09
C SER A 56 6.93 2.12 -9.52
N HIS A 57 7.40 3.38 -9.62
CA HIS A 57 7.59 4.09 -10.88
C HIS A 57 8.86 3.64 -11.61
N ASP A 58 8.93 3.90 -12.91
CA ASP A 58 10.14 3.66 -13.68
C ASP A 58 11.31 4.48 -13.09
N GLY A 59 12.46 3.83 -12.95
CA GLY A 59 13.63 4.31 -12.22
C GLY A 59 13.74 3.79 -10.78
N SER A 60 12.66 3.27 -10.17
CA SER A 60 12.72 2.79 -8.78
C SER A 60 12.99 1.29 -8.64
N TRP A 61 12.82 0.47 -9.68
CA TRP A 61 12.84 -0.99 -9.53
C TRP A 61 13.88 -1.69 -10.40
N GLU A 62 14.39 -1.04 -11.43
CA GLU A 62 15.25 -1.61 -12.47
C GLU A 62 16.55 -2.12 -11.91
N VAL A 63 17.24 -1.33 -11.08
CA VAL A 63 18.49 -1.73 -10.43
C VAL A 63 18.29 -2.95 -9.52
N ALA A 64 17.20 -2.98 -8.75
CA ALA A 64 16.91 -4.11 -7.87
C ALA A 64 16.61 -5.39 -8.66
N HIS A 65 15.98 -5.27 -9.83
CA HIS A 65 15.77 -6.39 -10.74
C HIS A 65 17.08 -6.83 -11.40
N ALA A 66 17.95 -5.89 -11.79
CA ALA A 66 19.27 -6.21 -12.33
C ALA A 66 20.11 -7.01 -11.31
N MET A 67 20.10 -6.59 -10.03
CA MET A 67 20.73 -7.34 -8.93
C MET A 67 20.16 -8.75 -8.80
N ARG A 68 18.83 -8.89 -8.80
CA ARG A 68 18.16 -10.20 -8.77
C ARG A 68 18.62 -11.09 -9.94
N ASP A 69 18.79 -10.49 -11.11
CA ASP A 69 19.18 -11.17 -12.35
C ASP A 69 20.70 -11.43 -12.45
N GLY A 70 21.46 -11.09 -11.41
CA GLY A 70 22.87 -11.42 -11.27
C GLY A 70 23.85 -10.32 -11.70
N GLU A 71 23.36 -9.11 -12.01
CA GLU A 71 24.24 -7.96 -12.23
C GLU A 71 25.02 -7.63 -10.95
N THR A 72 26.28 -7.24 -11.12
CA THR A 72 27.18 -6.90 -10.01
C THR A 72 27.86 -5.56 -10.26
N TRP A 73 28.26 -4.90 -9.17
CA TRP A 73 28.90 -3.59 -9.21
C TRP A 73 30.28 -3.65 -8.53
N PRO A 74 31.32 -4.16 -9.22
CA PRO A 74 32.65 -4.33 -8.63
C PRO A 74 33.38 -2.99 -8.42
N ASP A 75 33.14 -2.00 -9.28
CA ASP A 75 33.82 -0.70 -9.29
C ASP A 75 33.09 0.35 -8.43
N ALA A 76 32.52 -0.07 -7.30
CA ALA A 76 31.79 0.83 -6.42
C ALA A 76 32.72 1.84 -5.75
N VAL A 77 32.35 3.12 -5.79
CA VAL A 77 33.14 4.23 -5.23
C VAL A 77 32.89 4.34 -3.73
N ASP A 78 33.95 4.36 -2.92
CA ASP A 78 33.84 4.66 -1.50
C ASP A 78 33.52 6.15 -1.31
N ASP A 79 32.33 6.45 -0.76
CA ASP A 79 31.92 7.82 -0.45
C ASP A 79 32.75 8.44 0.68
N LYS A 80 33.55 7.63 1.39
CA LYS A 80 34.35 8.01 2.57
C LYS A 80 33.50 8.60 3.69
N GLU A 81 32.20 8.28 3.69
CA GLU A 81 31.24 8.62 4.72
C GLU A 81 31.14 7.48 5.74
N SER A 82 31.05 7.85 7.02
CA SER A 82 30.85 6.89 8.12
C SER A 82 29.60 7.26 8.90
N TYR A 83 28.74 6.26 9.12
CA TYR A 83 27.50 6.38 9.86
C TYR A 83 27.50 5.42 11.06
N ASP A 84 26.66 5.69 12.05
CA ASP A 84 26.41 4.78 13.17
C ASP A 84 25.39 3.70 12.78
N LEU A 85 24.48 4.04 11.86
CA LEU A 85 23.45 3.16 11.30
C LEU A 85 23.22 3.47 9.82
N VAL A 86 23.16 2.43 8.99
CA VAL A 86 22.57 2.52 7.64
C VAL A 86 21.23 1.80 7.62
N VAL A 87 20.18 2.47 7.16
CA VAL A 87 18.85 1.91 6.95
C VAL A 87 18.56 1.80 5.46
N VAL A 88 18.23 0.60 4.99
CA VAL A 88 17.85 0.34 3.59
C VAL A 88 16.33 0.30 3.50
N GLY A 89 15.74 1.35 2.92
CA GLY A 89 14.30 1.58 2.79
C GLY A 89 13.85 2.77 3.64
N GLY A 90 13.32 3.80 3.01
CA GLY A 90 12.76 5.03 3.60
C GLY A 90 11.24 5.00 3.75
N GLY A 91 10.64 3.81 3.84
CA GLY A 91 9.25 3.63 4.26
C GLY A 91 9.04 3.90 5.75
N ILE A 92 7.79 3.83 6.23
CA ILE A 92 7.45 4.05 7.66
C ILE A 92 8.34 3.21 8.59
N SER A 93 8.56 1.93 8.28
CA SER A 93 9.42 1.05 9.07
C SER A 93 10.86 1.57 9.18
N GLY A 94 11.50 1.95 8.06
CA GLY A 94 12.87 2.47 8.09
C GLY A 94 13.00 3.84 8.73
N LEU A 95 12.02 4.72 8.52
CA LEU A 95 11.92 6.01 9.21
C LEU A 95 11.73 5.82 10.72
N ALA A 96 10.89 4.86 11.14
CA ALA A 96 10.72 4.49 12.54
C ALA A 96 12.01 3.88 13.14
N SER A 97 12.73 3.03 12.41
CA SER A 97 14.04 2.52 12.83
C SER A 97 15.04 3.65 13.06
N ALA A 98 15.14 4.62 12.15
CA ALA A 98 16.01 5.78 12.35
C ALA A 98 15.58 6.61 13.57
N TYR A 99 14.28 6.80 13.76
CA TYR A 99 13.73 7.52 14.91
C TYR A 99 14.10 6.84 16.24
N PHE A 100 13.81 5.54 16.36
CA PHE A 100 14.09 4.79 17.58
C PHE A 100 15.58 4.64 17.83
N PHE A 101 16.39 4.45 16.77
CA PHE A 101 17.85 4.37 16.93
C PHE A 101 18.39 5.68 17.52
N ARG A 102 17.98 6.82 16.96
CA ARG A 102 18.34 8.14 17.51
C ARG A 102 17.84 8.31 18.95
N LYS A 103 16.64 7.83 19.28
CA LYS A 103 16.07 7.87 20.63
C LYS A 103 16.90 7.07 21.65
N PHE A 104 17.41 5.90 21.26
CA PHE A 104 18.13 5.00 22.17
C PHE A 104 19.65 5.18 22.17
N ALA A 105 20.25 5.47 21.02
CA ALA A 105 21.69 5.66 20.87
C ALA A 105 22.14 7.13 21.05
N GLY A 106 21.20 8.08 20.98
CA GLY A 106 21.43 9.50 21.23
C GLY A 106 21.19 10.38 20.00
N ALA A 107 20.81 11.64 20.24
CA ALA A 107 20.41 12.60 19.21
C ALA A 107 21.50 12.95 18.18
N SER A 108 22.78 12.74 18.53
CA SER A 108 23.93 12.98 17.66
C SER A 108 24.28 11.81 16.74
N SER A 109 23.52 10.71 16.80
CA SER A 109 23.76 9.51 15.98
C SER A 109 23.70 9.86 14.49
N LYS A 110 24.72 9.45 13.74
CA LYS A 110 24.78 9.62 12.29
C LYS A 110 24.04 8.48 11.61
N ILE A 111 22.95 8.78 10.91
CA ILE A 111 22.09 7.78 10.27
C ILE A 111 21.95 8.11 8.80
N LEU A 112 22.21 7.13 7.93
CA LEU A 112 21.88 7.22 6.50
C LEU A 112 20.70 6.31 6.18
N ILE A 113 19.68 6.86 5.55
CA ILE A 113 18.56 6.11 4.98
C ILE A 113 18.69 6.13 3.46
N LEU A 114 18.77 4.96 2.84
CA LEU A 114 18.81 4.77 1.39
C LEU A 114 17.43 4.35 0.89
N ASP A 115 16.84 5.08 -0.06
CA ASP A 115 15.58 4.70 -0.70
C ASP A 115 15.70 4.74 -2.23
N ASN A 116 15.19 3.71 -2.88
CA ASN A 116 15.17 3.58 -4.33
C ASN A 116 14.17 4.53 -5.01
N HIS A 117 13.13 4.96 -4.29
CA HIS A 117 12.11 5.87 -4.81
C HIS A 117 12.58 7.31 -4.86
N ASP A 118 11.89 8.08 -5.69
CA ASP A 118 12.04 9.52 -5.77
C ASP A 118 11.44 10.28 -4.57
N ASP A 119 10.81 9.60 -3.62
CA ASP A 119 10.20 10.17 -2.41
C ASP A 119 10.36 9.22 -1.23
N PHE A 120 10.28 9.72 -0.01
CA PHE A 120 10.22 8.90 1.19
C PHE A 120 8.78 8.41 1.48
N GLY A 121 8.62 7.55 2.48
CA GLY A 121 7.34 7.05 2.97
C GLY A 121 6.95 5.68 2.44
N GLY A 122 7.57 5.21 1.34
CA GLY A 122 7.26 3.91 0.75
C GLY A 122 5.80 3.86 0.28
N HIS A 123 5.01 2.90 0.79
CA HIS A 123 3.58 2.79 0.50
C HIS A 123 2.74 3.97 1.00
N ALA A 124 3.22 4.71 2.01
CA ALA A 124 2.63 5.97 2.45
C ALA A 124 3.01 7.12 1.50
N LYS A 125 2.72 6.93 0.21
CA LYS A 125 3.00 7.87 -0.87
C LYS A 125 1.90 8.95 -0.90
N ARG A 126 2.31 10.21 -1.05
CA ARG A 126 1.39 11.34 -1.23
C ARG A 126 1.21 11.67 -2.70
N ASN A 127 0.00 12.06 -3.09
CA ASN A 127 -0.29 12.65 -4.40
C ASN A 127 -0.89 14.04 -4.20
N GLU A 128 -0.45 14.99 -5.01
CA GLU A 128 -0.96 16.37 -5.01
C GLU A 128 -1.41 16.76 -6.42
N PHE A 129 -2.56 17.43 -6.48
CA PHE A 129 -3.11 17.95 -7.71
C PHE A 129 -3.43 19.43 -7.54
N GLN A 130 -2.76 20.26 -8.33
CA GLN A 130 -3.01 21.69 -8.32
C GLN A 130 -4.12 22.03 -9.31
N THR A 131 -5.22 22.58 -8.80
CA THR A 131 -6.26 23.20 -9.63
C THR A 131 -6.09 24.72 -9.62
N ARG A 132 -6.81 25.43 -10.49
CA ARG A 132 -6.83 26.91 -10.45
C ARG A 132 -7.39 27.46 -9.14
N GLN A 133 -8.18 26.67 -8.41
CA GLN A 133 -8.95 27.10 -7.25
C GLN A 133 -8.37 26.59 -5.92
N ARG A 134 -7.69 25.44 -5.91
CA ARG A 134 -7.18 24.78 -4.70
C ARG A 134 -6.17 23.68 -4.98
N LEU A 135 -5.41 23.33 -3.94
CA LEU A 135 -4.68 22.08 -3.82
C LEU A 135 -5.65 20.95 -3.46
N LEU A 136 -5.54 19.81 -4.14
CA LEU A 136 -6.17 18.54 -3.76
C LEU A 136 -5.06 17.56 -3.34
N ILE A 137 -5.30 16.85 -2.25
CA ILE A 137 -4.35 15.90 -1.67
C ILE A 137 -5.01 14.52 -1.68
N GLY A 138 -4.25 13.49 -2.06
CA GLY A 138 -4.68 12.10 -1.96
C GLY A 138 -3.53 11.18 -1.56
N TYR A 139 -3.87 9.93 -1.25
CA TYR A 139 -2.91 8.88 -0.88
C TYR A 139 -2.66 7.91 -2.03
N GLY A 140 -1.45 7.36 -2.08
CA GLY A 140 -1.04 6.40 -3.11
C GLY A 140 -1.00 4.94 -2.66
N GLY A 141 -1.23 4.63 -1.39
CA GLY A 141 -1.20 3.26 -0.89
C GLY A 141 -1.77 3.12 0.52
N THR A 142 -1.09 3.66 1.52
CA THR A 142 -1.56 3.55 2.92
C THR A 142 -2.65 4.58 3.23
N GLN A 143 -3.90 4.13 3.33
CA GLN A 143 -5.13 4.96 3.38
C GLN A 143 -5.49 5.51 4.77
N SER A 144 -5.30 4.73 5.84
CA SER A 144 -5.81 5.06 7.17
C SER A 144 -4.87 4.56 8.27
N LEU A 145 -4.99 5.16 9.45
CA LEU A 145 -4.63 4.51 10.71
C LEU A 145 -5.80 3.61 11.08
N GLU A 146 -5.73 2.32 10.73
CA GLU A 146 -6.78 1.39 11.10
C GLU A 146 -6.68 1.07 12.60
N ALA A 147 -7.77 1.25 13.34
CA ALA A 147 -7.90 0.95 14.76
C ALA A 147 -6.72 1.42 15.67
N PRO A 148 -6.31 2.71 15.63
CA PRO A 148 -5.11 3.20 16.31
C PRO A 148 -5.15 3.03 17.83
N HIS A 149 -6.31 2.95 18.47
CA HIS A 149 -6.39 2.71 19.93
C HIS A 149 -5.98 1.28 20.31
N HIS A 150 -5.87 0.37 19.34
CA HIS A 150 -5.42 -1.00 19.51
C HIS A 150 -3.95 -1.22 19.13
N TYR A 151 -3.23 -0.14 18.82
CA TYR A 151 -1.81 -0.22 18.52
C TYR A 151 -1.02 -0.67 19.75
N SER A 152 0.13 -1.30 19.50
CA SER A 152 1.10 -1.59 20.54
C SER A 152 1.48 -0.30 21.29
N LYS A 153 2.03 -0.46 22.49
CA LYS A 153 2.56 0.67 23.27
C LYS A 153 3.60 1.46 22.46
N GLU A 154 4.42 0.76 21.69
CA GLU A 154 5.51 1.32 20.91
C GLU A 154 4.99 2.12 19.70
N ALA A 155 4.05 1.55 18.94
CA ALA A 155 3.46 2.20 17.79
C ALA A 155 2.59 3.39 18.21
N PHE A 156 1.70 3.22 19.19
CA PHE A 156 0.89 4.31 19.71
C PHE A 156 1.75 5.40 20.35
N GLY A 157 2.76 5.01 21.13
CA GLY A 157 3.70 5.94 21.75
C GLY A 157 4.47 6.77 20.70
N LEU A 158 4.86 6.18 19.58
CA LEU A 158 5.46 6.94 18.48
C LEU A 158 4.48 7.96 17.89
N LEU A 159 3.22 7.60 17.66
CA LEU A 159 2.21 8.55 17.17
C LEU A 159 2.10 9.76 18.11
N GLN A 160 2.04 9.52 19.43
CA GLN A 160 1.99 10.58 20.44
C GLN A 160 3.25 11.46 20.43
N GLU A 161 4.44 10.86 20.31
CA GLU A 161 5.72 11.60 20.26
C GLU A 161 5.89 12.41 18.97
N LEU A 162 5.22 12.02 17.89
CA LEU A 162 5.11 12.81 16.67
C LEU A 162 4.05 13.93 16.75
N GLY A 163 3.31 14.01 17.86
CA GLY A 163 2.22 14.97 18.06
C GLY A 163 0.93 14.60 17.35
N ILE A 164 0.73 13.32 17.01
CA ILE A 164 -0.53 12.82 16.45
C ILE A 164 -1.47 12.50 17.61
N ASP A 165 -2.49 13.34 17.75
CA ASP A 165 -3.58 13.17 18.70
C ASP A 165 -4.76 12.48 18.00
N VAL A 166 -4.93 11.19 18.30
CA VAL A 166 -5.91 10.30 17.67
C VAL A 166 -7.34 10.75 17.94
N ASP A 167 -7.62 11.36 19.10
CA ASP A 167 -8.97 11.83 19.45
C ASP A 167 -9.44 12.98 18.55
N ARG A 168 -8.51 13.74 17.96
CA ARG A 168 -8.85 14.88 17.09
C ARG A 168 -9.48 14.44 15.76
N PHE A 169 -9.24 13.21 15.31
CA PHE A 169 -9.82 12.70 14.05
C PHE A 169 -11.36 12.65 14.07
N HIS A 170 -11.98 12.55 15.25
CA HIS A 170 -13.43 12.68 15.42
C HIS A 170 -14.00 14.02 14.91
N LYS A 171 -13.14 15.04 14.74
CA LYS A 171 -13.53 16.37 14.25
C LYS A 171 -13.15 16.61 12.79
N TYR A 172 -12.29 15.78 12.21
CA TYR A 172 -11.70 16.04 10.88
C TYR A 172 -12.46 15.43 9.73
N PHE A 173 -13.08 14.28 9.95
CA PHE A 173 -13.86 13.60 8.92
C PHE A 173 -15.34 13.96 9.04
N ASP A 174 -15.84 14.70 8.05
CA ASP A 174 -17.28 14.93 7.85
C ASP A 174 -17.97 13.68 7.26
N GLN A 175 -18.46 12.82 8.15
CA GLN A 175 -19.23 11.62 7.78
C GLN A 175 -20.66 11.92 7.30
N ASN A 176 -21.10 13.19 7.38
CA ASN A 176 -22.46 13.61 7.07
C ASN A 176 -22.58 14.23 5.67
N LEU A 177 -21.48 14.74 5.09
CA LEU A 177 -21.50 15.41 3.79
C LEU A 177 -22.33 14.64 2.75
N TYR A 178 -21.93 13.41 2.42
CA TYR A 178 -22.60 12.61 1.39
C TYR A 178 -23.97 12.11 1.82
N LYS A 179 -24.15 11.79 3.12
CA LYS A 179 -25.44 11.35 3.67
C LYS A 179 -26.49 12.47 3.57
N SER A 180 -26.11 13.72 3.87
CA SER A 180 -26.99 14.89 3.82
C SER A 180 -27.50 15.21 2.42
N MET A 181 -26.74 14.80 1.39
CA MET A 181 -27.11 14.91 -0.02
C MET A 181 -27.84 13.66 -0.55
N GLY A 182 -28.13 12.68 0.31
CA GLY A 182 -28.81 11.44 -0.07
C GLY A 182 -27.97 10.50 -0.94
N LEU A 183 -26.65 10.68 -0.99
CA LEU A 183 -25.77 9.84 -1.82
C LEU A 183 -25.59 8.48 -1.17
N LYS A 184 -25.69 7.44 -1.99
CA LYS A 184 -25.61 6.05 -1.55
C LYS A 184 -24.41 5.35 -2.19
N ARG A 185 -24.17 4.13 -1.75
CA ARG A 185 -23.30 3.20 -2.48
C ARG A 185 -24.08 2.61 -3.66
N ALA A 186 -23.37 2.18 -4.68
CA ALA A 186 -23.93 1.54 -5.85
C ALA A 186 -23.13 0.30 -6.27
N THR A 187 -23.76 -0.56 -7.07
CA THR A 187 -23.06 -1.60 -7.83
C THR A 187 -23.23 -1.34 -9.33
N PHE A 188 -22.13 -1.39 -10.08
CA PHE A 188 -22.11 -1.34 -11.53
C PHE A 188 -21.89 -2.74 -12.10
N PHE A 189 -22.89 -3.25 -12.78
CA PHE A 189 -22.81 -4.49 -13.55
C PHE A 189 -22.41 -4.12 -14.97
N ASP A 190 -21.25 -4.62 -15.41
CA ASP A 190 -20.73 -4.41 -16.75
C ASP A 190 -21.36 -5.39 -17.76
N LYS A 191 -21.47 -4.93 -19.00
CA LYS A 191 -22.01 -5.71 -20.11
C LYS A 191 -21.25 -7.01 -20.37
N GLU A 192 -19.94 -7.03 -20.20
CA GLU A 192 -19.08 -8.16 -20.50
C GLU A 192 -19.34 -9.34 -19.54
N THR A 193 -19.62 -9.04 -18.27
CA THR A 193 -19.88 -10.06 -17.23
C THR A 193 -21.37 -10.38 -17.05
N PHE A 194 -22.23 -9.37 -17.19
CA PHE A 194 -23.67 -9.46 -16.85
C PHE A 194 -24.61 -9.17 -18.04
N GLY A 195 -24.08 -9.00 -19.25
CA GLY A 195 -24.86 -8.82 -20.47
C GLY A 195 -25.42 -7.42 -20.71
N VAL A 196 -25.41 -6.53 -19.71
CA VAL A 196 -25.83 -5.13 -19.83
C VAL A 196 -25.06 -4.22 -18.86
N ASP A 197 -24.78 -2.99 -19.28
CA ASP A 197 -24.31 -1.94 -18.38
C ASP A 197 -25.45 -1.44 -17.50
N ARG A 198 -25.32 -1.64 -16.20
CA ARG A 198 -26.35 -1.26 -15.23
C ARG A 198 -25.74 -0.77 -13.93
N LEU A 199 -25.92 0.51 -13.64
CA LEU A 199 -25.64 1.09 -12.33
C LEU A 199 -26.89 1.00 -11.45
N LEU A 200 -26.80 0.31 -10.32
CA LEU A 200 -27.85 0.25 -9.31
C LEU A 200 -27.41 0.97 -8.05
N SER A 201 -28.05 2.10 -7.73
CA SER A 201 -27.85 2.85 -6.49
C SER A 201 -28.70 2.27 -5.36
N GLY A 202 -28.22 2.41 -4.12
CA GLY A 202 -28.94 1.97 -2.93
C GLY A 202 -28.24 0.88 -2.13
N PHE A 203 -27.13 0.34 -2.65
CA PHE A 203 -26.36 -0.72 -2.00
C PHE A 203 -24.97 -0.93 -2.61
N GLY A 204 -23.97 -1.31 -1.81
CA GLY A 204 -22.61 -1.64 -2.26
C GLY A 204 -21.62 -1.80 -1.10
N THR A 205 -20.50 -2.51 -1.30
CA THR A 205 -19.50 -2.69 -0.24
C THR A 205 -18.50 -1.54 -0.17
N HIS A 206 -17.84 -1.40 0.99
CA HIS A 206 -16.51 -0.77 1.05
C HIS A 206 -15.44 -1.77 1.49
N TYR A 207 -15.74 -2.75 2.37
CA TYR A 207 -14.86 -3.89 2.71
C TYR A 207 -15.65 -5.06 3.33
N LEU A 208 -16.73 -4.76 4.07
CA LEU A 208 -17.64 -5.73 4.70
C LEU A 208 -18.86 -6.03 3.80
N GLY A 209 -19.41 -7.23 3.99
CA GLY A 209 -20.70 -7.77 3.56
C GLY A 209 -21.40 -7.16 2.33
N LEU A 210 -21.76 -8.00 1.36
CA LEU A 210 -22.55 -7.59 0.19
C LEU A 210 -23.96 -8.22 0.26
N THR A 211 -24.95 -7.44 0.72
CA THR A 211 -26.37 -7.79 0.88
C THR A 211 -27.34 -6.78 0.24
N TYR A 212 -27.95 -7.11 -0.89
CA TYR A 212 -28.81 -6.18 -1.63
C TYR A 212 -30.24 -6.10 -1.05
N PRO A 213 -30.86 -4.90 -0.95
CA PRO A 213 -32.28 -4.76 -0.66
C PRO A 213 -33.17 -5.44 -1.71
N PRO A 214 -34.38 -5.92 -1.35
CA PRO A 214 -35.30 -6.62 -2.27
C PRO A 214 -35.58 -5.88 -3.58
N GLU A 215 -35.77 -4.56 -3.51
CA GLU A 215 -36.04 -3.71 -4.67
C GLU A 215 -34.85 -3.61 -5.63
N ILE A 216 -33.62 -3.75 -5.12
CA ILE A 216 -32.40 -3.76 -5.92
C ILE A 216 -32.13 -5.16 -6.48
N LEU A 217 -32.34 -6.21 -5.68
CA LEU A 217 -32.19 -7.61 -6.10
C LEU A 217 -32.99 -7.93 -7.36
N ALA A 218 -34.23 -7.44 -7.44
CA ALA A 218 -35.11 -7.62 -8.58
C ALA A 218 -34.54 -7.02 -9.89
N GLN A 219 -33.66 -6.01 -9.77
CA GLN A 219 -33.08 -5.28 -10.90
C GLN A 219 -31.68 -5.80 -11.30
N ILE A 220 -31.07 -6.69 -10.52
CA ILE A 220 -29.75 -7.25 -10.84
C ILE A 220 -29.83 -8.04 -12.15
N PRO A 221 -28.94 -7.77 -13.12
CA PRO A 221 -28.95 -8.40 -14.44
C PRO A 221 -28.33 -9.80 -14.42
N ILE A 222 -28.99 -10.72 -13.72
CA ILE A 222 -28.68 -12.16 -13.68
C ILE A 222 -29.94 -12.98 -14.03
N SER A 223 -29.82 -14.30 -14.10
CA SER A 223 -30.95 -15.20 -14.33
C SER A 223 -32.00 -15.12 -13.21
N GLU A 224 -33.24 -15.53 -13.49
CA GLU A 224 -34.29 -15.59 -12.46
C GLU A 224 -33.92 -16.60 -11.34
N ALA A 225 -33.29 -17.71 -11.71
CA ALA A 225 -32.81 -18.71 -10.76
C ALA A 225 -31.73 -18.12 -9.84
N ALA A 226 -30.76 -17.40 -10.40
CA ALA A 226 -29.72 -16.73 -9.64
C ALA A 226 -30.26 -15.64 -8.71
N ARG A 227 -31.26 -14.86 -9.14
CA ARG A 227 -31.94 -13.90 -8.25
C ARG A 227 -32.61 -14.60 -7.07
N LYS A 228 -33.32 -15.70 -7.31
CA LYS A 228 -33.96 -16.50 -6.23
C LYS A 228 -32.93 -17.04 -5.24
N ASP A 229 -31.80 -17.53 -5.74
CA ASP A 229 -30.72 -18.03 -4.89
C ASP A 229 -30.01 -16.94 -4.11
N LEU A 230 -29.83 -15.75 -4.69
CA LEU A 230 -29.26 -14.60 -4.01
C LEU A 230 -30.19 -14.10 -2.88
N VAL A 231 -31.50 -14.03 -3.13
CA VAL A 231 -32.51 -13.75 -2.09
C VAL A 231 -32.40 -14.78 -0.95
N ARG A 232 -32.38 -16.07 -1.32
CA ARG A 232 -32.27 -17.17 -0.35
C ARG A 232 -30.98 -17.08 0.48
N LEU A 233 -29.85 -16.79 -0.15
CA LEU A 233 -28.54 -16.64 0.49
C LEU A 233 -28.55 -15.53 1.57
N GLN A 234 -29.26 -14.43 1.33
CA GLN A 234 -29.31 -13.29 2.24
C GLN A 234 -30.36 -13.43 3.34
N GLU A 235 -31.52 -14.02 3.05
CA GLU A 235 -32.69 -13.98 3.95
C GLU A 235 -32.89 -15.25 4.79
N THR A 236 -32.43 -16.40 4.30
CA THR A 236 -32.77 -17.68 4.94
C THR A 236 -31.79 -18.07 6.04
N LYS A 237 -32.35 -18.50 7.19
CA LYS A 237 -31.58 -19.02 8.32
C LYS A 237 -31.43 -20.55 8.21
N VAL A 238 -30.66 -20.99 7.22
CA VAL A 238 -30.36 -22.42 6.99
C VAL A 238 -29.00 -22.79 7.58
N ASP A 239 -28.93 -23.92 8.28
CA ASP A 239 -27.66 -24.56 8.63
C ASP A 239 -27.18 -25.42 7.46
N TYR A 240 -26.23 -24.90 6.68
CA TYR A 240 -25.68 -25.61 5.51
C TYR A 240 -24.66 -26.69 5.87
N LEU A 241 -24.31 -26.85 7.16
CA LEU A 241 -23.44 -27.92 7.67
C LEU A 241 -24.10 -28.64 8.86
N PRO A 242 -25.30 -29.23 8.67
CA PRO A 242 -26.04 -29.83 9.76
C PRO A 242 -25.28 -31.03 10.36
N GLY A 243 -25.45 -31.26 11.67
CA GLY A 243 -24.82 -32.37 12.39
C GLY A 243 -23.36 -32.14 12.79
N LEU A 244 -22.75 -31.00 12.42
CA LEU A 244 -21.43 -30.60 12.92
C LEU A 244 -21.55 -29.67 14.14
N SER A 245 -20.64 -29.83 15.10
CA SER A 245 -20.44 -28.85 16.17
C SER A 245 -19.92 -27.52 15.62
N ALA A 246 -20.08 -26.42 16.36
CA ALA A 246 -19.59 -25.10 15.96
C ALA A 246 -18.09 -25.10 15.61
N GLU A 247 -17.26 -25.78 16.41
CA GLU A 247 -15.83 -25.97 16.16
C GLU A 247 -15.57 -26.71 14.84
N LYS A 248 -16.29 -27.83 14.59
CA LYS A 248 -16.16 -28.61 13.35
C LYS A 248 -16.61 -27.81 12.13
N LYS A 249 -17.66 -26.99 12.26
CA LYS A 249 -18.11 -26.06 11.21
C LYS A 249 -17.04 -25.03 10.89
N ARG A 250 -16.50 -24.32 11.89
CA ARG A 250 -15.41 -23.35 11.69
C ARG A 250 -14.21 -23.98 11.00
N ARG A 251 -13.78 -25.16 11.44
CA ARG A 251 -12.65 -25.89 10.81
C ARG A 251 -12.94 -26.24 9.35
N ARG A 252 -14.18 -26.64 9.02
CA ARG A 252 -14.59 -26.91 7.64
C ARG A 252 -14.61 -25.64 6.78
N LEU A 253 -15.24 -24.57 7.27
CA LEU A 253 -15.32 -23.28 6.56
C LEU A 253 -13.94 -22.67 6.31
N ARG A 254 -13.02 -22.80 7.27
CA ARG A 254 -11.63 -22.34 7.13
C ARG A 254 -10.86 -23.05 6.01
N LYS A 255 -11.25 -24.28 5.66
CA LYS A 255 -10.65 -25.09 4.59
C LYS A 255 -11.52 -25.15 3.32
N THR A 256 -12.54 -24.31 3.23
CA THR A 256 -13.45 -24.23 2.07
C THR A 256 -13.44 -22.79 1.57
N SER A 257 -13.16 -22.57 0.29
CA SER A 257 -13.26 -21.20 -0.26
C SER A 257 -14.71 -20.71 -0.16
N TYR A 258 -14.94 -19.40 -0.08
CA TYR A 258 -16.31 -18.89 -0.06
C TYR A 258 -17.06 -19.23 -1.37
N LYS A 259 -16.36 -19.25 -2.50
CA LYS A 259 -16.89 -19.77 -3.77
C LYS A 259 -17.37 -21.23 -3.65
N ASP A 260 -16.55 -22.12 -3.10
CA ASP A 260 -16.93 -23.53 -2.93
C ASP A 260 -18.06 -23.70 -1.93
N PHE A 261 -18.07 -22.90 -0.86
CA PHE A 261 -19.19 -22.88 0.07
C PHE A 261 -20.51 -22.52 -0.63
N LEU A 262 -20.51 -21.46 -1.45
CA LEU A 262 -21.67 -21.05 -2.24
C LEU A 262 -22.14 -22.15 -3.20
N LEU A 263 -21.22 -22.75 -3.96
CA LEU A 263 -21.58 -23.72 -5.00
C LEU A 263 -21.91 -25.11 -4.44
N GLN A 264 -21.19 -25.57 -3.42
CA GLN A 264 -21.26 -26.96 -2.95
C GLN A 264 -22.16 -27.12 -1.72
N CYS A 265 -22.14 -26.14 -0.79
CA CYS A 265 -22.93 -26.21 0.44
C CYS A 265 -24.28 -25.49 0.26
N VAL A 266 -24.26 -24.22 -0.18
CA VAL A 266 -25.48 -23.43 -0.37
C VAL A 266 -26.21 -23.79 -1.66
N LYS A 267 -25.48 -24.30 -2.66
CA LYS A 267 -25.96 -24.68 -3.99
C LYS A 267 -26.67 -23.52 -4.70
N VAL A 268 -26.03 -22.37 -4.73
CA VAL A 268 -26.51 -21.22 -5.53
C VAL A 268 -26.20 -21.42 -7.02
N ASP A 269 -27.00 -20.81 -7.89
CA ASP A 269 -26.67 -20.62 -9.29
C ASP A 269 -25.27 -19.97 -9.46
N PRO A 270 -24.41 -20.46 -10.38
CA PRO A 270 -23.08 -19.90 -10.60
C PRO A 270 -23.02 -18.40 -10.93
N GLU A 271 -24.09 -17.79 -11.44
CA GLU A 271 -24.13 -16.33 -11.66
C GLU A 271 -24.05 -15.53 -10.35
N VAL A 272 -24.48 -16.10 -9.23
CA VAL A 272 -24.32 -15.47 -7.90
C VAL A 272 -22.84 -15.28 -7.57
N VAL A 273 -21.98 -16.24 -7.94
CA VAL A 273 -20.53 -16.16 -7.68
C VAL A 273 -19.92 -14.94 -8.36
N LYS A 274 -20.38 -14.56 -9.57
CA LYS A 274 -19.86 -13.40 -10.32
C LYS A 274 -20.01 -12.10 -9.52
N ILE A 275 -21.05 -11.98 -8.70
CA ILE A 275 -21.34 -10.79 -7.89
C ILE A 275 -20.33 -10.64 -6.75
N PHE A 276 -19.96 -11.75 -6.11
CA PHE A 276 -19.05 -11.75 -4.97
C PHE A 276 -17.59 -11.94 -5.34
N GLN A 277 -17.30 -12.36 -6.59
CA GLN A 277 -15.96 -12.75 -7.04
C GLN A 277 -14.89 -11.75 -6.61
N SER A 278 -15.12 -10.46 -6.84
CA SER A 278 -14.14 -9.41 -6.54
C SER A 278 -14.35 -8.65 -5.23
N ALA A 279 -15.37 -9.02 -4.45
CA ALA A 279 -15.72 -8.31 -3.21
C ALA A 279 -14.59 -8.26 -2.16
N PRO A 280 -13.77 -9.33 -1.95
CA PRO A 280 -12.72 -9.30 -0.94
C PRO A 280 -11.40 -8.67 -1.42
N HIS A 281 -11.31 -8.24 -2.68
CA HIS A 281 -10.09 -7.74 -3.31
C HIS A 281 -9.41 -6.59 -2.53
N GLY A 282 -10.19 -5.66 -1.97
CA GLY A 282 -9.62 -4.52 -1.25
C GLY A 282 -8.79 -4.90 -0.01
N LEU A 283 -9.06 -6.08 0.57
CA LEU A 283 -8.35 -6.59 1.74
C LEU A 283 -7.35 -7.69 1.36
N TYR A 284 -7.77 -8.65 0.52
CA TYR A 284 -6.98 -9.85 0.23
C TYR A 284 -6.28 -9.83 -1.13
N ALA A 285 -6.54 -8.86 -2.00
CA ALA A 285 -6.04 -8.80 -3.38
C ALA A 285 -6.34 -10.04 -4.27
N VAL A 286 -7.23 -10.92 -3.81
CA VAL A 286 -7.77 -12.09 -4.54
C VAL A 286 -9.26 -12.21 -4.28
N GLY A 287 -9.94 -13.01 -5.10
CA GLY A 287 -11.38 -13.22 -5.00
C GLY A 287 -11.81 -14.35 -4.05
N ILE A 288 -13.13 -14.55 -3.96
CA ILE A 288 -13.76 -15.54 -3.05
C ILE A 288 -13.41 -17.01 -3.37
N ASP A 289 -12.74 -17.27 -4.49
CA ASP A 289 -12.15 -18.57 -4.82
C ASP A 289 -10.86 -18.88 -4.04
N ALA A 290 -10.22 -17.84 -3.49
CA ALA A 290 -8.98 -17.95 -2.71
C ALA A 290 -9.07 -17.30 -1.31
N VAL A 291 -10.27 -16.94 -0.86
CA VAL A 291 -10.57 -16.49 0.52
C VAL A 291 -11.48 -17.52 1.18
N SER A 292 -11.21 -17.87 2.44
CA SER A 292 -11.98 -18.93 3.10
C SER A 292 -13.39 -18.46 3.44
N ALA A 293 -14.33 -19.39 3.50
CA ALA A 293 -15.69 -19.09 3.92
C ALA A 293 -15.75 -18.62 5.37
N LEU A 294 -14.77 -19.00 6.21
CA LEU A 294 -14.66 -18.49 7.57
C LEU A 294 -14.27 -17.00 7.58
N ASP A 295 -13.29 -16.61 6.78
CA ASP A 295 -12.87 -15.20 6.68
C ASP A 295 -14.01 -14.35 6.11
N CYS A 296 -14.74 -14.86 5.11
CA CYS A 296 -15.94 -14.18 4.59
C CYS A 296 -17.08 -14.10 5.62
N LEU A 297 -17.28 -15.11 6.47
CA LEU A 297 -18.20 -15.01 7.62
C LEU A 297 -17.76 -13.88 8.56
N GLU A 298 -16.47 -13.79 8.85
CA GLU A 298 -15.94 -12.72 9.69
C GLU A 298 -16.08 -11.35 9.02
N MET A 299 -16.19 -11.26 7.70
CA MET A 299 -16.48 -10.01 6.98
C MET A 299 -17.97 -9.77 6.71
N ASP A 300 -18.87 -10.49 7.39
CA ASP A 300 -20.34 -10.35 7.26
C ASP A 300 -20.90 -10.70 5.86
N TYR A 301 -20.25 -11.61 5.14
CA TYR A 301 -20.80 -12.12 3.87
C TYR A 301 -22.02 -13.01 4.14
N PRO A 302 -23.01 -13.06 3.23
CA PRO A 302 -24.25 -13.78 3.48
C PRO A 302 -24.08 -15.31 3.41
N GLY A 303 -25.06 -16.05 3.93
CA GLY A 303 -25.11 -17.52 3.86
C GLY A 303 -24.79 -18.27 5.16
N PHE A 304 -24.52 -17.56 6.26
CA PHE A 304 -24.14 -18.18 7.53
C PHE A 304 -25.19 -18.05 8.65
N GLN A 305 -26.29 -17.30 8.45
CA GLN A 305 -27.19 -16.89 9.54
C GLN A 305 -27.84 -18.08 10.28
N GLY A 306 -28.09 -19.20 9.58
CA GLY A 306 -28.65 -20.40 10.20
C GLY A 306 -27.63 -21.31 10.88
N MET A 307 -26.34 -21.07 10.68
CA MET A 307 -25.27 -21.94 11.20
C MET A 307 -24.95 -21.69 12.68
N LYS A 308 -25.44 -20.57 13.25
CA LYS A 308 -25.22 -20.14 14.64
C LYS A 308 -23.74 -20.11 15.01
N LEU A 309 -22.91 -19.62 14.09
CA LEU A 309 -21.52 -19.32 14.36
C LEU A 309 -21.47 -17.85 14.76
N GLU A 310 -20.87 -17.56 15.90
CA GLU A 310 -20.57 -16.18 16.28
C GLU A 310 -19.57 -15.62 15.25
N SER A 311 -19.94 -14.61 14.47
CA SER A 311 -18.95 -13.70 13.90
C SER A 311 -18.19 -13.08 15.08
N HIS A 312 -16.90 -12.76 14.93
CA HIS A 312 -16.21 -11.92 15.91
C HIS A 312 -16.71 -10.46 15.79
N GLU A 313 -18.02 -10.27 15.93
CA GLU A 313 -18.71 -8.97 15.90
C GLU A 313 -18.23 -8.03 17.03
N ASP A 314 -17.62 -8.60 18.09
CA ASP A 314 -17.21 -7.87 19.29
C ASP A 314 -15.69 -7.63 19.41
N SER A 315 -14.90 -7.79 18.34
CA SER A 315 -13.47 -7.44 18.44
C SER A 315 -13.36 -5.93 18.69
N PRO A 316 -12.64 -5.47 19.73
CA PRO A 316 -12.52 -4.04 20.04
C PRO A 316 -12.08 -3.17 18.86
N GLU A 317 -11.21 -3.69 17.99
CA GLU A 317 -10.76 -3.03 16.75
C GLU A 317 -11.89 -2.69 15.79
N ARG A 318 -12.90 -3.56 15.66
CA ARG A 318 -14.08 -3.33 14.81
C ARG A 318 -15.10 -2.37 15.42
N ALA A 319 -15.08 -2.24 16.75
CA ALA A 319 -15.91 -1.25 17.44
C ALA A 319 -15.39 0.18 17.23
N GLU A 320 -14.12 0.32 16.87
CA GLU A 320 -13.51 1.62 16.60
C GLU A 320 -13.99 2.19 15.25
N PRO A 321 -14.42 3.46 15.18
CA PRO A 321 -14.90 4.05 13.94
C PRO A 321 -13.79 4.18 12.89
N TYR A 322 -14.10 3.88 11.62
CA TYR A 322 -13.17 4.04 10.50
C TYR A 322 -13.06 5.51 10.07
N ILE A 323 -12.42 6.33 10.91
CA ILE A 323 -12.35 7.80 10.74
C ILE A 323 -10.93 8.38 10.75
N PHE A 324 -9.92 7.59 11.08
CA PHE A 324 -8.55 8.06 11.30
C PHE A 324 -7.78 8.18 9.99
N HIS A 325 -8.09 9.25 9.26
CA HIS A 325 -7.51 9.57 7.96
C HIS A 325 -6.90 10.97 7.98
N PHE A 326 -5.66 11.11 7.52
CA PHE A 326 -5.21 12.38 6.96
C PHE A 326 -5.65 12.46 5.49
N PRO A 327 -5.71 13.67 4.88
CA PRO A 327 -5.99 13.81 3.45
C PRO A 327 -5.03 13.04 2.52
N ASP A 328 -3.78 12.86 2.94
CA ASP A 328 -2.78 12.05 2.22
C ASP A 328 -2.60 10.64 2.80
N GLY A 329 -3.59 10.14 3.54
CA GLY A 329 -3.49 8.86 4.24
C GLY A 329 -2.32 8.87 5.23
N ASN A 330 -1.50 7.82 5.27
CA ASN A 330 -0.41 7.77 6.24
C ASN A 330 0.87 8.47 5.75
N ALA A 331 0.84 9.18 4.62
CA ALA A 331 1.99 9.99 4.19
C ALA A 331 2.28 11.11 5.21
N SER A 332 1.27 11.65 5.90
CA SER A 332 1.47 12.58 7.02
C SER A 332 2.25 11.96 8.19
N VAL A 333 2.10 10.66 8.47
CA VAL A 333 2.92 9.96 9.48
C VAL A 333 4.40 9.93 9.05
N ALA A 334 4.67 9.58 7.80
CA ALA A 334 6.03 9.59 7.24
C ALA A 334 6.63 11.01 7.24
N ARG A 335 5.84 12.03 6.90
CA ARG A 335 6.24 13.44 6.91
C ARG A 335 6.57 13.93 8.32
N LEU A 336 5.78 13.56 9.33
CA LEU A 336 6.07 13.88 10.73
C LEU A 336 7.34 13.17 11.23
N LEU A 337 7.57 11.91 10.82
CA LEU A 337 8.84 11.22 11.08
C LEU A 337 10.02 11.97 10.45
N VAL A 338 9.91 12.37 9.18
CA VAL A 338 10.95 13.16 8.51
C VAL A 338 11.18 14.49 9.20
N ARG A 339 10.12 15.21 9.61
CA ARG A 339 10.26 16.44 10.41
C ARG A 339 11.00 16.19 11.71
N SER A 340 10.68 15.11 12.41
CA SER A 340 11.36 14.76 13.65
C SER A 340 12.83 14.46 13.41
N LEU A 341 13.17 13.74 12.33
CA LEU A 341 14.53 13.31 11.99
C LEU A 341 15.39 14.43 11.41
N ILE A 342 14.81 15.26 10.54
CA ILE A 342 15.45 16.32 9.77
C ILE A 342 14.55 17.57 9.83
N PRO A 343 14.54 18.33 10.94
CA PRO A 343 13.63 19.47 11.12
C PRO A 343 13.72 20.52 10.01
N GLY A 344 14.93 20.74 9.46
CA GLY A 344 15.15 21.68 8.35
C GLY A 344 14.51 21.27 7.02
N ALA A 345 14.07 20.02 6.88
CA ALA A 345 13.43 19.53 5.66
C ALA A 345 11.90 19.78 5.62
N LEU A 346 11.25 19.98 6.77
CA LEU A 346 9.80 20.18 6.80
C LEU A 346 9.36 21.13 7.93
N PRO A 347 8.97 22.38 7.62
CA PRO A 347 8.59 23.37 8.62
C PRO A 347 7.27 23.02 9.32
N GLY A 348 7.03 23.63 10.48
CA GLY A 348 5.85 23.43 11.31
C GLY A 348 6.15 22.59 12.55
N THR A 349 5.15 22.44 13.41
CA THR A 349 5.25 21.76 14.71
C THR A 349 4.03 20.89 15.05
N THR A 350 2.96 20.91 14.25
CA THR A 350 1.73 20.18 14.56
C THR A 350 1.35 19.14 13.50
N MET A 351 0.45 18.21 13.85
CA MET A 351 -0.17 17.29 12.88
C MET A 351 -1.07 18.02 11.87
N GLU A 352 -1.47 19.26 12.15
CA GLU A 352 -2.30 20.06 11.24
C GLU A 352 -1.49 20.73 10.14
N ASP A 353 -0.41 21.41 10.52
CA ASP A 353 0.40 22.16 9.57
C ASP A 353 1.11 21.23 8.58
N VAL A 354 1.45 20.00 9.02
CA VAL A 354 2.16 19.01 8.20
C VAL A 354 1.39 18.64 6.94
N VAL A 355 0.06 18.79 6.94
CA VAL A 355 -0.80 18.47 5.80
C VAL A 355 -0.54 19.41 4.63
N THR A 356 -0.18 20.67 4.89
CA THR A 356 0.00 21.70 3.85
C THR A 356 1.44 22.22 3.74
N SER A 357 2.31 21.92 4.71
CA SER A 357 3.74 22.27 4.64
C SER A 357 4.39 21.68 3.39
N ARG A 358 5.29 22.42 2.76
CA ARG A 358 6.07 21.91 1.62
C ARG A 358 7.38 21.31 2.10
N VAL A 359 7.68 20.07 1.70
CA VAL A 359 8.99 19.44 1.97
C VAL A 359 10.08 20.15 1.16
N ASN A 360 11.19 20.45 1.82
CA ASN A 360 12.46 20.85 1.19
C ASN A 360 13.31 19.60 0.90
N TYR A 361 13.14 19.01 -0.28
CA TYR A 361 13.83 17.79 -0.69
C TYR A 361 15.37 17.97 -0.75
N ALA A 362 15.85 19.16 -1.10
CA ALA A 362 17.29 19.45 -1.16
C ALA A 362 17.97 19.37 0.23
N GLY A 363 17.19 19.47 1.31
CA GLY A 363 17.67 19.34 2.69
C GLY A 363 17.75 17.91 3.21
N LEU A 364 17.24 16.91 2.49
CA LEU A 364 17.14 15.53 2.98
C LEU A 364 18.51 14.83 3.09
N ASP A 365 19.42 15.06 2.14
CA ASP A 365 20.78 14.49 2.12
C ASP A 365 21.84 15.59 2.38
N SER A 366 21.62 16.41 3.41
CA SER A 366 22.53 17.49 3.78
C SER A 366 23.69 16.98 4.65
N SER A 367 24.91 17.43 4.34
CA SER A 367 26.08 17.03 5.11
C SER A 367 26.10 17.51 6.56
N GLU A 368 25.35 18.58 6.83
CA GLU A 368 25.22 19.23 8.13
C GLU A 368 24.21 18.53 9.05
N SER A 369 23.41 17.60 8.51
CA SER A 369 22.41 16.84 9.28
C SER A 369 22.98 15.52 9.78
N ALA A 370 22.66 15.17 11.03
CA ALA A 370 23.03 13.88 11.61
C ALA A 370 22.25 12.72 10.96
N VAL A 371 20.99 12.95 10.60
CA VAL A 371 20.19 12.00 9.83
C VAL A 371 20.10 12.49 8.39
N ARG A 372 20.32 11.59 7.43
CA ARG A 372 20.21 11.87 6.00
C ARG A 372 19.30 10.85 5.33
N ILE A 373 18.45 11.32 4.41
CA ILE A 373 17.63 10.49 3.53
C ILE A 373 18.11 10.72 2.11
N ARG A 374 18.72 9.69 1.54
CA ARG A 374 19.28 9.69 0.20
C ARG A 374 18.33 8.93 -0.73
N LEU A 375 17.56 9.69 -1.50
CA LEU A 375 16.57 9.19 -2.45
C LEU A 375 17.22 8.74 -3.77
N ASN A 376 16.45 8.09 -4.63
CA ASN A 376 16.93 7.55 -5.93
C ASN A 376 18.19 6.67 -5.80
N SER A 377 18.30 5.95 -4.68
CA SER A 377 19.50 5.21 -4.27
C SER A 377 19.13 3.79 -3.90
N THR A 378 19.32 2.88 -4.84
CA THR A 378 18.94 1.48 -4.67
C THR A 378 20.10 0.72 -4.04
N ALA A 379 19.95 0.24 -2.81
CA ALA A 379 20.90 -0.71 -2.23
C ALA A 379 20.94 -1.99 -3.07
N VAL A 380 22.15 -2.50 -3.32
CA VAL A 380 22.40 -3.71 -4.13
C VAL A 380 23.29 -4.73 -3.41
N ARG A 381 23.87 -4.36 -2.27
CA ARG A 381 24.61 -5.30 -1.41
C ARG A 381 24.65 -4.78 0.02
N ALA A 382 24.51 -5.69 0.99
CA ALA A 382 24.83 -5.46 2.40
C ALA A 382 25.65 -6.66 2.89
N LYS A 383 26.91 -6.43 3.26
CA LYS A 383 27.83 -7.49 3.69
C LYS A 383 28.64 -7.06 4.91
N HIS A 384 29.06 -8.01 5.71
CA HIS A 384 29.94 -7.73 6.83
C HIS A 384 31.36 -7.43 6.32
N VAL A 385 32.09 -6.55 7.02
CA VAL A 385 33.51 -6.32 6.75
C VAL A 385 34.31 -7.35 7.56
N GLY A 386 34.53 -8.52 6.96
CA GLY A 386 35.17 -9.69 7.59
C GLY A 386 34.16 -10.79 7.91
N ASP A 387 34.53 -11.71 8.82
CA ASP A 387 33.63 -12.78 9.27
C ASP A 387 32.36 -12.20 9.93
N PRO A 388 31.13 -12.63 9.58
CA PRO A 388 29.91 -12.06 10.12
C PRO A 388 29.77 -12.09 11.65
N GLN A 389 30.42 -13.03 12.35
CA GLN A 389 30.37 -13.15 13.81
C GLN A 389 31.30 -12.15 14.51
N GLU A 390 32.44 -11.84 13.89
CA GLU A 390 33.50 -11.00 14.48
C GLU A 390 33.57 -9.59 13.86
N ALA A 391 32.90 -9.37 12.74
CA ALA A 391 32.90 -8.11 12.04
C ALA A 391 32.51 -6.97 12.98
N LYS A 392 33.03 -5.76 12.69
CA LYS A 392 32.71 -4.53 13.43
C LYS A 392 31.81 -3.58 12.65
N GLN A 393 31.70 -3.82 11.35
CA GLN A 393 31.00 -2.95 10.41
C GLN A 393 30.32 -3.79 9.33
N VAL A 394 29.30 -3.19 8.74
CA VAL A 394 28.64 -3.62 7.51
C VAL A 394 28.99 -2.60 6.43
N GLU A 395 29.35 -3.10 5.24
CA GLU A 395 29.49 -2.30 4.03
C GLU A 395 28.21 -2.45 3.20
N VAL A 396 27.58 -1.32 2.87
CA VAL A 396 26.39 -1.28 2.02
C VAL A 396 26.77 -0.66 0.68
N THR A 397 26.55 -1.39 -0.42
CA THR A 397 26.69 -0.89 -1.79
C THR A 397 25.32 -0.44 -2.28
N TYR A 398 25.25 0.74 -2.89
CA TYR A 398 24.04 1.26 -3.51
C TYR A 398 24.34 1.89 -4.86
N VAL A 399 23.36 1.88 -5.77
CA VAL A 399 23.45 2.53 -7.08
C VAL A 399 22.62 3.80 -7.06
N ARG A 400 23.25 4.89 -7.49
CA ARG A 400 22.63 6.20 -7.65
C ARG A 400 23.08 6.79 -8.98
N SER A 401 22.12 7.23 -9.80
CA SER A 401 22.41 7.83 -11.12
C SER A 401 23.30 6.94 -11.99
N GLY A 402 23.08 5.62 -11.94
CA GLY A 402 23.83 4.61 -12.70
C GLY A 402 25.24 4.28 -12.17
N LYS A 403 25.71 4.93 -11.10
CA LYS A 403 27.01 4.66 -10.47
C LYS A 403 26.82 3.94 -9.14
N ALA A 404 27.70 3.00 -8.84
CA ALA A 404 27.71 2.30 -7.57
C ALA A 404 28.61 3.01 -6.55
N HIS A 405 28.13 3.05 -5.32
CA HIS A 405 28.77 3.71 -4.18
C HIS A 405 28.76 2.76 -2.98
N THR A 406 29.71 2.93 -2.07
CA THR A 406 29.75 2.20 -0.80
C THR A 406 29.81 3.13 0.39
N VAL A 407 29.12 2.74 1.46
CA VAL A 407 29.18 3.34 2.78
C VAL A 407 29.37 2.26 3.84
N ARG A 408 29.91 2.63 5.00
CA ARG A 408 30.12 1.71 6.13
C ARG A 408 29.45 2.22 7.40
N ALA A 409 28.92 1.29 8.18
CA ALA A 409 28.38 1.56 9.50
C ALA A 409 28.55 0.36 10.46
N PRO A 410 28.62 0.59 11.78
CA PRO A 410 28.61 -0.49 12.77
C PRO A 410 27.37 -1.39 12.73
N GLN A 411 26.24 -0.89 12.22
CA GLN A 411 24.97 -1.60 12.17
C GLN A 411 24.22 -1.27 10.88
N CYS A 412 23.41 -2.22 10.41
CA CYS A 412 22.52 -2.02 9.26
C CYS A 412 21.12 -2.55 9.57
N VAL A 413 20.10 -1.78 9.17
CA VAL A 413 18.70 -2.23 9.17
C VAL A 413 18.21 -2.35 7.74
N LEU A 414 17.79 -3.54 7.34
CA LEU A 414 17.10 -3.80 6.08
C LEU A 414 15.59 -3.66 6.31
N ALA A 415 15.06 -2.47 5.99
CA ALA A 415 13.64 -2.12 6.03
C ALA A 415 12.96 -2.25 4.64
N CYS A 416 13.61 -2.91 3.69
CA CYS A 416 13.10 -3.21 2.35
C CYS A 416 12.28 -4.51 2.34
N TYR A 417 11.64 -4.85 1.21
CA TYR A 417 10.85 -6.08 1.10
C TYR A 417 11.69 -7.31 1.43
N ASN A 418 11.18 -8.19 2.30
CA ASN A 418 11.96 -9.32 2.81
C ASN A 418 12.45 -10.25 1.70
N MET A 419 11.64 -10.44 0.66
CA MET A 419 11.97 -11.26 -0.50
C MET A 419 13.15 -10.74 -1.35
N VAL A 420 13.61 -9.50 -1.13
CA VAL A 420 14.78 -8.91 -1.82
C VAL A 420 16.08 -9.16 -1.02
N ILE A 421 15.97 -9.36 0.30
CA ILE A 421 17.11 -9.50 1.21
C ILE A 421 18.07 -10.64 0.82
N PRO A 422 17.61 -11.83 0.39
CA PRO A 422 18.53 -12.90 -0.03
C PRO A 422 19.47 -12.52 -1.18
N TYR A 423 19.06 -11.58 -2.04
CA TYR A 423 19.91 -11.04 -3.12
C TYR A 423 20.85 -9.94 -2.60
N LEU A 424 20.38 -9.11 -1.65
CA LEU A 424 21.19 -8.06 -1.01
C LEU A 424 22.29 -8.62 -0.10
N CYS A 425 21.99 -9.69 0.64
CA CYS A 425 22.85 -10.29 1.64
C CYS A 425 22.97 -11.81 1.43
N PRO A 426 23.72 -12.24 0.40
CA PRO A 426 23.82 -13.67 0.04
C PRO A 426 24.54 -14.52 1.09
N GLU A 427 25.28 -13.89 2.01
CA GLU A 427 26.03 -14.52 3.13
C GLU A 427 25.11 -15.17 4.18
N MET A 428 23.81 -14.86 4.17
CA MET A 428 22.81 -15.48 5.05
C MET A 428 22.67 -16.99 4.81
N SER A 429 22.30 -17.72 5.86
CA SER A 429 22.01 -19.16 5.76
C SER A 429 20.86 -19.46 4.79
N GLU A 430 20.89 -20.59 4.10
CA GLU A 430 19.79 -21.02 3.20
C GLU A 430 18.44 -21.06 3.93
N LYS A 431 18.40 -21.54 5.18
CA LYS A 431 17.18 -21.56 5.99
C LYS A 431 16.55 -20.18 6.14
N GLN A 432 17.37 -19.15 6.38
CA GLN A 432 16.87 -17.78 6.51
C GLN A 432 16.44 -17.21 5.16
N LYS A 433 17.20 -17.49 4.10
CA LYS A 433 16.88 -17.05 2.74
C LYS A 433 15.57 -17.66 2.24
N ASP A 434 15.34 -18.95 2.45
CA ASP A 434 14.08 -19.63 2.12
C ASP A 434 12.90 -19.03 2.88
N ALA A 435 13.09 -18.72 4.16
CA ALA A 435 12.06 -18.11 4.98
C ALA A 435 11.71 -16.68 4.51
N LEU A 436 12.70 -15.90 4.06
CA LEU A 436 12.50 -14.58 3.48
C LEU A 436 11.81 -14.64 2.10
N HIS A 437 12.19 -15.60 1.26
CA HIS A 437 11.56 -15.85 -0.04
C HIS A 437 10.14 -16.42 0.04
N TYR A 438 9.74 -16.93 1.21
CA TYR A 438 8.38 -17.44 1.42
C TYR A 438 7.29 -16.38 1.19
N SER A 439 7.63 -15.12 1.46
CA SER A 439 6.73 -13.97 1.29
C SER A 439 6.44 -13.72 -0.18
N VAL A 440 5.16 -13.69 -0.54
CA VAL A 440 4.68 -13.31 -1.88
C VAL A 440 3.72 -12.14 -1.72
N LYS A 441 4.23 -10.94 -2.00
CA LYS A 441 3.48 -9.68 -1.84
C LYS A 441 2.21 -9.66 -2.70
N LEU A 442 1.18 -9.01 -2.18
CA LEU A 442 -0.12 -8.85 -2.83
C LEU A 442 -0.07 -7.64 -3.78
N PRO A 443 -0.37 -7.80 -5.09
CA PRO A 443 -0.42 -6.69 -6.03
C PRO A 443 -1.61 -5.75 -5.75
N LEU A 444 -1.35 -4.45 -5.74
CA LEU A 444 -2.33 -3.41 -5.43
C LEU A 444 -2.16 -2.20 -6.36
N VAL A 445 -3.27 -1.60 -6.79
CA VAL A 445 -3.26 -0.36 -7.57
C VAL A 445 -4.26 0.62 -6.98
N TYR A 446 -3.74 1.76 -6.53
CA TYR A 446 -4.54 2.90 -6.04
C TYR A 446 -4.39 4.04 -7.02
N THR A 447 -5.50 4.44 -7.63
CA THR A 447 -5.51 5.48 -8.65
C THR A 447 -6.30 6.69 -8.17
N ASN A 448 -5.66 7.86 -8.22
CA ASN A 448 -6.30 9.14 -7.98
C ASN A 448 -6.64 9.79 -9.33
N VAL A 449 -7.91 10.08 -9.55
CA VAL A 449 -8.39 10.77 -10.75
C VAL A 449 -8.94 12.13 -10.35
N GLN A 450 -8.27 13.20 -10.78
CA GLN A 450 -8.79 14.55 -10.59
C GLN A 450 -9.91 14.80 -11.60
N ILE A 451 -11.11 15.04 -11.09
CA ILE A 451 -12.28 15.46 -11.87
C ILE A 451 -12.58 16.94 -11.63
N ARG A 452 -13.06 17.60 -12.67
CA ARG A 452 -13.37 19.04 -12.66
C ARG A 452 -14.44 19.42 -11.64
N ASN A 453 -15.41 18.54 -11.45
CA ASN A 453 -16.50 18.64 -10.48
C ASN A 453 -17.09 17.24 -10.26
N TRP A 454 -17.91 17.04 -9.24
CA TRP A 454 -18.54 15.76 -8.92
C TRP A 454 -20.08 15.79 -9.01
N GLU A 455 -20.63 16.70 -9.83
CA GLU A 455 -22.08 16.78 -10.07
C GLU A 455 -22.67 15.50 -10.64
N SER A 456 -21.90 14.72 -11.41
CA SER A 456 -22.37 13.44 -11.95
C SER A 456 -22.67 12.43 -10.85
N PHE A 457 -21.85 12.38 -9.80
CA PHE A 457 -22.08 11.56 -8.62
C PHE A 457 -23.33 12.03 -7.87
N GLN A 458 -23.47 13.34 -7.68
CA GLN A 458 -24.65 13.93 -7.04
C GLN A 458 -25.95 13.60 -7.80
N LYS A 459 -25.98 13.82 -9.11
CA LYS A 459 -27.16 13.55 -9.97
C LYS A 459 -27.55 12.08 -10.00
N LEU A 460 -26.58 11.18 -9.91
CA LEU A 460 -26.80 9.73 -9.82
C LEU A 460 -27.13 9.26 -8.39
N GLY A 461 -27.00 10.15 -7.39
CA GLY A 461 -27.23 9.81 -5.99
C GLY A 461 -26.22 8.80 -5.46
N VAL A 462 -24.95 8.86 -5.90
CA VAL A 462 -23.91 7.89 -5.52
C VAL A 462 -22.66 8.58 -4.97
N ASN A 463 -21.98 7.95 -4.01
CA ASN A 463 -20.66 8.38 -3.51
C ASN A 463 -19.57 7.30 -3.70
N SER A 464 -19.97 6.04 -3.88
CA SER A 464 -19.07 4.95 -4.22
C SER A 464 -19.78 3.87 -5.05
N ILE A 465 -19.00 3.16 -5.85
CA ILE A 465 -19.45 2.18 -6.84
C ILE A 465 -18.55 0.95 -6.74
N TYR A 466 -19.15 -0.20 -6.38
CA TYR A 466 -18.55 -1.52 -6.52
C TYR A 466 -18.79 -2.03 -7.95
N ALA A 467 -17.79 -2.63 -8.60
CA ALA A 467 -17.87 -3.09 -9.99
C ALA A 467 -17.33 -4.52 -10.11
N PRO A 468 -18.16 -5.57 -9.88
CA PRO A 468 -17.71 -6.95 -9.78
C PRO A 468 -16.96 -7.51 -10.99
N GLY A 469 -17.29 -7.05 -12.21
CA GLY A 469 -16.59 -7.41 -13.45
C GLY A 469 -15.74 -6.26 -14.03
N GLY A 470 -15.62 -5.14 -13.31
CA GLY A 470 -14.90 -3.96 -13.76
C GLY A 470 -13.38 -4.13 -13.74
N TYR A 471 -12.67 -3.37 -14.59
CA TYR A 471 -11.21 -3.29 -14.56
C TYR A 471 -10.72 -2.72 -13.22
N PHE A 472 -11.39 -1.68 -12.72
CA PHE A 472 -11.33 -1.26 -11.33
C PHE A 472 -12.52 -1.85 -10.59
N ASN A 473 -12.30 -2.54 -9.48
CA ASN A 473 -13.39 -3.17 -8.72
C ASN A 473 -14.11 -2.16 -7.81
N GLY A 474 -13.50 -1.01 -7.53
CA GLY A 474 -14.08 0.05 -6.72
C GLY A 474 -13.76 1.44 -7.25
N VAL A 475 -14.75 2.33 -7.20
CA VAL A 475 -14.63 3.76 -7.48
C VAL A 475 -15.32 4.53 -6.35
N SER A 476 -14.67 5.52 -5.75
CA SER A 476 -15.30 6.36 -4.74
C SER A 476 -14.91 7.83 -4.87
N LEU A 477 -15.80 8.72 -4.43
CA LEU A 477 -15.39 10.05 -4.01
C LEU A 477 -14.38 9.90 -2.84
N ASP A 478 -13.42 10.82 -2.78
CA ASP A 478 -12.44 10.87 -1.68
C ASP A 478 -13.11 11.12 -0.32
N PHE A 479 -12.42 10.83 0.78
CA PHE A 479 -12.97 11.06 2.11
C PHE A 479 -13.08 12.57 2.41
N PRO A 480 -14.22 13.04 2.93
CA PRO A 480 -14.40 14.42 3.41
C PRO A 480 -13.56 14.76 4.66
N VAL A 481 -12.24 14.87 4.51
CA VAL A 481 -11.29 15.11 5.59
C VAL A 481 -10.70 16.52 5.49
N SER A 482 -10.90 17.33 6.53
CA SER A 482 -10.32 18.67 6.68
C SER A 482 -9.41 18.71 7.90
N ILE A 483 -8.14 19.05 7.70
CA ILE A 483 -7.13 19.14 8.77
C ILE A 483 -6.29 20.40 8.55
N GLY A 484 -6.11 21.20 9.61
CA GLY A 484 -5.32 22.44 9.54
C GLY A 484 -5.91 23.45 8.56
N GLU A 485 -5.12 23.87 7.59
CA GLU A 485 -5.55 24.76 6.49
C GLU A 485 -6.16 24.00 5.30
N TYR A 486 -5.99 22.68 5.24
CA TYR A 486 -6.61 21.89 4.18
C TYR A 486 -8.12 21.75 4.43
N ARG A 487 -8.89 22.01 3.38
CA ARG A 487 -10.33 21.75 3.35
C ARG A 487 -10.58 20.70 2.26
N PHE A 488 -11.52 19.77 2.49
CA PHE A 488 -12.00 18.89 1.42
C PHE A 488 -12.93 19.65 0.45
N PRO A 489 -13.18 19.14 -0.78
CA PRO A 489 -14.23 19.64 -1.67
C PRO A 489 -15.63 19.31 -1.13
N SER A 490 -16.40 20.32 -0.74
CA SER A 490 -17.68 20.16 -0.03
C SER A 490 -18.90 20.38 -0.91
N THR A 491 -18.75 20.98 -2.09
CA THR A 491 -19.86 21.22 -3.01
C THR A 491 -19.65 20.51 -4.35
N PRO A 492 -20.72 19.99 -4.99
CA PRO A 492 -20.64 19.26 -6.25
C PRO A 492 -19.93 19.98 -7.39
N GLN A 493 -19.90 21.32 -7.37
CA GLN A 493 -19.26 22.17 -8.40
C GLN A 493 -17.74 22.24 -8.25
N GLU A 494 -17.19 21.88 -7.09
CA GLU A 494 -15.75 21.95 -6.82
C GLU A 494 -15.01 20.76 -7.45
N PRO A 495 -13.75 20.96 -7.90
CA PRO A 495 -12.93 19.84 -8.33
C PRO A 495 -12.66 18.89 -7.16
N CYS A 496 -12.66 17.59 -7.44
CA CYS A 496 -12.40 16.56 -6.43
C CYS A 496 -11.53 15.44 -6.98
N LEU A 497 -11.03 14.60 -6.07
CA LEU A 497 -10.38 13.35 -6.43
C LEU A 497 -11.39 12.21 -6.36
N LEU A 498 -11.29 11.30 -7.33
CA LEU A 498 -11.82 9.96 -7.22
C LEU A 498 -10.71 9.01 -6.82
N HIS A 499 -11.02 8.08 -5.92
CA HIS A 499 -10.17 6.95 -5.61
C HIS A 499 -10.68 5.71 -6.35
N LEU A 500 -9.80 5.10 -7.15
CA LEU A 500 -10.07 3.89 -7.91
C LEU A 500 -9.17 2.76 -7.43
N LEU A 501 -9.77 1.63 -7.06
CA LEU A 501 -9.09 0.43 -6.59
C LEU A 501 -9.01 -0.61 -7.70
N ARG A 502 -7.86 -1.27 -7.81
CA ARG A 502 -7.70 -2.52 -8.57
C ARG A 502 -6.68 -3.42 -7.87
N THR A 503 -6.98 -4.72 -7.85
CA THR A 503 -6.03 -5.76 -7.44
C THR A 503 -5.94 -6.82 -8.56
N PRO A 504 -4.92 -6.77 -9.41
CA PRO A 504 -4.78 -7.76 -10.48
C PRO A 504 -4.49 -9.13 -9.85
N CYS A 505 -5.25 -10.14 -10.27
CA CYS A 505 -5.16 -11.51 -9.80
C CYS A 505 -5.62 -12.47 -10.92
N LYS A 506 -5.47 -13.78 -10.71
CA LYS A 506 -5.86 -14.80 -11.69
C LYS A 506 -6.72 -15.88 -11.03
N PRO A 507 -8.05 -15.66 -10.91
CA PRO A 507 -8.95 -16.59 -10.25
C PRO A 507 -8.83 -18.02 -10.75
N GLY A 508 -8.95 -18.99 -9.83
CA GLY A 508 -8.81 -20.42 -10.09
C GLY A 508 -7.44 -21.03 -9.76
N LEU A 509 -6.46 -20.22 -9.35
CA LEU A 509 -5.16 -20.69 -8.83
C LEU A 509 -5.06 -20.51 -7.31
N PRO A 510 -4.11 -21.18 -6.62
CA PRO A 510 -3.78 -20.84 -5.25
C PRO A 510 -3.39 -19.36 -5.10
N ALA A 511 -3.69 -18.76 -3.94
CA ALA A 511 -3.55 -17.31 -3.72
C ALA A 511 -2.17 -16.74 -4.13
N LYS A 512 -1.07 -17.38 -3.72
CA LYS A 512 0.29 -16.94 -4.09
C LYS A 512 0.54 -16.93 -5.59
N ASP A 513 -0.04 -17.87 -6.34
CA ASP A 513 0.12 -17.91 -7.80
C ASP A 513 -0.75 -16.87 -8.49
N GLN A 514 -1.92 -16.54 -7.93
CA GLN A 514 -2.71 -15.39 -8.36
C GLN A 514 -1.93 -14.08 -8.18
N TYR A 515 -1.29 -13.89 -7.02
CA TYR A 515 -0.46 -12.70 -6.75
C TYR A 515 0.72 -12.59 -7.72
N ARG A 516 1.41 -13.70 -8.01
CA ARG A 516 2.50 -13.72 -9.00
C ARG A 516 2.02 -13.34 -10.40
N ALA A 517 0.89 -13.88 -10.83
CA ALA A 517 0.28 -13.54 -12.11
C ALA A 517 -0.11 -12.06 -12.17
N GLY A 518 -0.76 -11.55 -11.13
CA GLY A 518 -1.14 -10.15 -11.01
C GLY A 518 0.05 -9.19 -10.99
N ARG A 519 1.14 -9.57 -10.31
CA ARG A 519 2.41 -8.81 -10.33
C ARG A 519 2.96 -8.71 -11.75
N TYR A 520 3.02 -9.83 -12.47
CA TYR A 520 3.55 -9.85 -13.85
C TYR A 520 2.72 -8.97 -14.78
N GLU A 521 1.39 -9.07 -14.69
CA GLU A 521 0.47 -8.21 -15.43
C GLU A 521 0.70 -6.73 -15.10
N LEU A 522 0.79 -6.37 -13.81
CA LEU A 522 0.95 -4.99 -13.38
C LEU A 522 2.28 -4.36 -13.82
N MET A 523 3.37 -5.13 -13.79
CA MET A 523 4.69 -4.67 -14.25
C MET A 523 4.73 -4.38 -15.75
N THR A 524 3.94 -5.10 -16.54
CA THR A 524 3.92 -4.99 -18.01
C THR A 524 2.82 -4.08 -18.55
N THR A 525 1.93 -3.60 -17.68
CA THR A 525 0.82 -2.72 -18.07
C THR A 525 1.28 -1.25 -18.15
N PRO A 526 1.25 -0.61 -19.34
CA PRO A 526 1.61 0.79 -19.48
C PRO A 526 0.48 1.72 -19.00
N PHE A 527 0.83 2.99 -18.75
CA PHE A 527 -0.11 4.02 -18.32
C PHE A 527 -1.35 4.14 -19.22
N GLU A 528 -1.16 4.06 -20.54
CA GLU A 528 -2.21 4.22 -21.54
C GLU A 528 -3.34 3.21 -21.39
N VAL A 529 -3.02 2.00 -20.89
CA VAL A 529 -4.03 0.97 -20.61
C VAL A 529 -4.86 1.38 -19.40
N PHE A 530 -4.23 1.87 -18.33
CA PHE A 530 -4.96 2.42 -17.19
C PHE A 530 -5.81 3.63 -17.61
N GLU A 531 -5.24 4.61 -18.29
CA GLU A 531 -5.97 5.81 -18.74
C GLU A 531 -7.21 5.43 -19.57
N ARG A 532 -7.07 4.48 -20.51
CA ARG A 532 -8.19 4.00 -21.32
C ARG A 532 -9.28 3.37 -20.47
N ASN A 533 -8.92 2.45 -19.57
CA ASN A 533 -9.87 1.77 -18.72
C ASN A 533 -10.56 2.75 -17.75
N ILE A 534 -9.84 3.72 -17.20
CA ILE A 534 -10.41 4.79 -16.36
C ILE A 534 -11.46 5.57 -17.14
N ARG A 535 -11.12 6.03 -18.35
CA ARG A 535 -12.02 6.84 -19.19
C ARG A 535 -13.25 6.07 -19.64
N ASP A 536 -13.07 4.81 -20.02
CA ASP A 536 -14.16 3.92 -20.45
C ASP A 536 -15.09 3.61 -19.29
N GLN A 537 -14.54 3.07 -18.20
CA GLN A 537 -15.32 2.61 -17.05
C GLN A 537 -16.05 3.76 -16.37
N LEU A 538 -15.39 4.91 -16.10
CA LEU A 538 -16.07 6.09 -15.56
C LEU A 538 -17.11 6.66 -16.53
N GLY A 539 -16.85 6.62 -17.84
CA GLY A 539 -17.81 7.04 -18.85
C GLY A 539 -19.09 6.19 -18.81
N ARG A 540 -18.95 4.86 -18.76
CA ARG A 540 -20.07 3.92 -18.69
C ARG A 540 -20.85 4.04 -17.39
N MET A 541 -20.17 4.26 -16.27
CA MET A 541 -20.79 4.42 -14.95
C MET A 541 -21.53 5.76 -14.80
N LEU A 542 -20.94 6.87 -15.29
CA LEU A 542 -21.33 8.22 -14.86
C LEU A 542 -22.01 9.06 -15.95
N ALA A 543 -22.06 8.60 -17.21
CA ALA A 543 -22.62 9.38 -18.32
C ALA A 543 -24.09 9.80 -18.12
N ALA A 544 -24.91 8.96 -17.47
CA ALA A 544 -26.29 9.31 -17.14
C ALA A 544 -26.41 10.48 -16.14
N GLY A 545 -25.36 10.74 -15.35
CA GLY A 545 -25.21 11.94 -14.52
C GLY A 545 -24.63 13.14 -15.27
N GLY A 546 -24.38 13.02 -16.57
CA GLY A 546 -23.79 14.05 -17.43
C GLY A 546 -22.27 14.04 -17.49
N PHE A 547 -21.58 13.03 -16.94
CA PHE A 547 -20.12 12.91 -17.00
C PHE A 547 -19.64 12.66 -18.43
N ASP A 548 -18.60 13.37 -18.84
CA ASP A 548 -17.85 13.13 -20.07
C ASP A 548 -16.38 12.97 -19.71
N SER A 549 -15.84 11.76 -19.88
CA SER A 549 -14.47 11.46 -19.47
C SER A 549 -13.41 12.28 -20.19
N ALA A 550 -13.68 12.78 -21.41
CA ALA A 550 -12.76 13.64 -22.15
C ALA A 550 -12.80 15.10 -21.66
N ARG A 551 -13.94 15.54 -21.11
CA ARG A 551 -14.12 16.88 -20.54
C ARG A 551 -13.71 16.92 -19.07
N ASP A 552 -14.16 15.95 -18.28
CA ASP A 552 -14.23 16.09 -16.83
C ASP A 552 -12.98 15.56 -16.12
N ILE A 553 -12.26 14.61 -16.70
CA ILE A 553 -10.96 14.15 -16.16
C ILE A 553 -9.87 15.18 -16.50
N GLN A 554 -9.21 15.70 -15.48
CA GLN A 554 -8.17 16.73 -15.61
C GLN A 554 -6.76 16.18 -15.42
N ALA A 555 -6.58 15.20 -14.53
CA ALA A 555 -5.31 14.54 -14.26
C ALA A 555 -5.54 13.14 -13.68
N ILE A 556 -4.54 12.27 -13.85
CA ILE A 556 -4.58 10.90 -13.36
C ILE A 556 -3.22 10.56 -12.77
N THR A 557 -3.21 9.99 -11.57
CA THR A 557 -2.05 9.36 -10.95
C THR A 557 -2.38 7.92 -10.61
N VAL A 558 -1.69 6.97 -11.23
CA VAL A 558 -1.83 5.52 -10.99
C VAL A 558 -0.68 5.09 -10.10
N ASN A 559 -0.94 4.80 -8.83
CA ASN A 559 0.05 4.22 -7.93
C ASN A 559 0.00 2.70 -8.06
N ARG A 560 0.93 2.14 -8.84
CA ARG A 560 1.06 0.69 -8.98
C ARG A 560 1.99 0.13 -7.90
N TRP A 561 1.54 -0.91 -7.23
CA TRP A 561 2.33 -1.67 -6.26
C TRP A 561 2.31 -3.15 -6.64
N PRO A 562 3.20 -3.59 -7.55
CA PRO A 562 3.42 -5.02 -7.84
C PRO A 562 3.82 -5.82 -6.59
N HIS A 563 4.32 -5.12 -5.56
CA HIS A 563 4.68 -5.63 -4.25
C HIS A 563 3.95 -4.85 -3.13
N GLY A 564 2.61 -4.84 -3.16
CA GLY A 564 1.75 -4.10 -2.23
C GLY A 564 1.76 -4.63 -0.79
N TYR A 565 0.69 -5.31 -0.38
CA TYR A 565 0.57 -5.80 1.00
C TYR A 565 1.56 -6.92 1.32
N ALA A 566 1.93 -7.00 2.61
CA ALA A 566 2.64 -8.15 3.16
C ALA A 566 1.75 -9.40 3.02
N TYR A 567 2.37 -10.57 2.91
CA TYR A 567 1.64 -11.82 2.78
C TYR A 567 1.19 -12.32 4.15
N GLU A 568 -0.12 -12.28 4.37
CA GLU A 568 -0.78 -12.96 5.49
C GLU A 568 -1.05 -14.43 5.12
N TYR A 569 -0.88 -15.33 6.08
CA TYR A 569 -1.01 -16.78 5.84
C TYR A 569 -2.44 -17.13 5.44
N ASN A 570 -2.58 -17.87 4.35
CA ASN A 570 -3.87 -18.24 3.81
C ASN A 570 -4.24 -19.67 4.25
N PRO A 571 -5.24 -19.81 5.13
CA PRO A 571 -5.59 -21.10 5.70
C PRO A 571 -6.12 -22.12 4.69
N LEU A 572 -6.54 -21.71 3.49
CA LEU A 572 -6.95 -22.64 2.44
C LEU A 572 -5.79 -23.45 1.88
N PHE A 573 -4.59 -22.85 1.81
CA PHE A 573 -3.44 -23.41 1.10
C PHE A 573 -2.28 -23.76 2.04
N GLU A 574 -2.35 -23.34 3.30
CA GLU A 574 -1.25 -23.48 4.26
C GLU A 574 -1.70 -24.19 5.56
N PRO A 575 -0.75 -24.83 6.28
CA PRO A 575 -1.03 -25.46 7.57
C PRO A 575 -1.40 -24.41 8.63
N LEU A 576 -2.31 -24.79 9.53
CA LEU A 576 -2.92 -23.89 10.52
C LEU A 576 -2.18 -23.85 11.85
N ASP A 577 -1.37 -24.88 12.11
CA ASP A 577 -0.79 -25.25 13.38
C ASP A 577 0.73 -25.09 13.35
N ARG A 578 1.18 -23.94 12.86
CA ARG A 578 2.59 -23.58 12.88
C ARG A 578 2.91 -22.86 14.18
N ALA A 579 3.81 -23.43 14.98
CA ALA A 579 4.36 -22.74 16.15
C ALA A 579 4.96 -21.40 15.71
N ASP A 580 4.88 -20.39 16.57
CA ASP A 580 5.35 -19.03 16.24
C ASP A 580 6.82 -19.01 15.80
N SER A 581 7.66 -19.84 16.43
CA SER A 581 9.07 -20.03 16.08
C SER A 581 9.30 -20.54 14.65
N ASP A 582 8.32 -21.23 14.08
CA ASP A 582 8.44 -21.91 12.79
C ASP A 582 7.87 -21.04 11.66
N ARG A 583 7.23 -19.91 11.97
CA ARG A 583 6.69 -18.95 11.00
C ARG A 583 7.83 -18.41 10.12
N PRO A 584 7.70 -18.40 8.77
CA PRO A 584 8.77 -17.92 7.90
C PRO A 584 9.14 -16.46 8.16
N CYS A 585 8.19 -15.60 8.52
CA CYS A 585 8.51 -14.24 8.94
C CYS A 585 9.42 -14.19 10.19
N VAL A 586 9.22 -15.08 11.16
CA VAL A 586 10.02 -15.17 12.40
C VAL A 586 11.41 -15.76 12.14
N ILE A 587 11.50 -16.81 11.32
CA ILE A 587 12.80 -17.38 10.90
C ILE A 587 13.57 -16.37 10.06
N GLY A 588 12.89 -15.74 9.09
CA GLY A 588 13.48 -14.79 8.16
C GLY A 588 14.02 -13.55 8.84
N ARG A 589 13.29 -12.99 9.83
CA ARG A 589 13.64 -11.72 10.49
C ARG A 589 14.75 -11.78 11.53
N GLN A 590 15.30 -12.96 11.80
CA GLN A 590 16.37 -13.10 12.80
C GLN A 590 17.57 -12.20 12.44
N PRO A 591 18.26 -11.60 13.43
CA PRO A 591 19.49 -10.87 13.17
C PRO A 591 20.52 -11.74 12.46
N PHE A 592 21.23 -11.15 11.50
CA PHE A 592 22.39 -11.76 10.86
C PHE A 592 23.63 -10.93 11.19
N GLY A 593 24.29 -11.25 12.31
CA GLY A 593 25.35 -10.44 12.89
C GLY A 593 24.89 -9.00 13.15
N ARG A 594 25.42 -8.05 12.37
CA ARG A 594 25.12 -6.60 12.44
C ARG A 594 24.00 -6.12 11.51
N ILE A 595 23.33 -7.06 10.84
CA ILE A 595 22.25 -6.78 9.89
C ILE A 595 20.92 -7.22 10.53
N HIS A 596 20.00 -6.27 10.67
CA HIS A 596 18.69 -6.47 11.29
C HIS A 596 17.58 -6.22 10.27
N ILE A 597 16.45 -6.90 10.37
CA ILE A 597 15.37 -6.87 9.37
C ILE A 597 14.14 -6.21 10.00
N ALA A 598 13.54 -5.22 9.32
CA ALA A 598 12.53 -4.35 9.96
C ALA A 598 11.26 -4.09 9.16
N ASN A 599 11.14 -4.57 7.91
CA ASN A 599 9.93 -4.34 7.12
C ASN A 599 8.69 -4.97 7.80
N SER A 600 7.47 -4.50 7.51
CA SER A 600 6.25 -5.13 8.04
C SER A 600 6.08 -6.59 7.57
N ASP A 601 6.74 -6.96 6.45
CA ASP A 601 6.94 -8.35 6.03
C ASP A 601 7.58 -9.25 7.11
N ALA A 602 8.34 -8.67 8.05
CA ALA A 602 8.94 -9.37 9.18
C ALA A 602 7.90 -9.81 10.21
N ASP A 603 6.68 -9.30 10.16
CA ASP A 603 5.57 -9.84 10.95
C ASP A 603 4.61 -10.67 10.11
N GLY A 604 4.44 -10.29 8.83
CA GLY A 604 3.50 -10.91 7.91
C GLY A 604 2.20 -10.12 7.75
N HIS A 605 2.11 -8.90 8.29
CA HIS A 605 0.93 -8.04 8.18
C HIS A 605 1.29 -6.68 7.54
N ALA A 606 0.34 -6.06 6.84
CA ALA A 606 0.59 -4.88 6.01
C ALA A 606 0.28 -3.53 6.68
N TYR A 607 0.12 -3.51 8.00
CA TYR A 607 -0.38 -2.35 8.75
C TYR A 607 0.71 -1.38 9.20
N THR A 608 0.30 -0.14 9.50
CA THR A 608 1.20 0.95 9.89
C THR A 608 1.83 0.73 11.26
N ASN A 609 1.06 0.29 12.25
CA ASN A 609 1.56 -0.14 13.55
C ASN A 609 2.62 -1.22 13.42
N ILE A 610 2.37 -2.23 12.58
CA ILE A 610 3.32 -3.33 12.35
C ILE A 610 4.62 -2.82 11.73
N ALA A 611 4.56 -1.89 10.78
CA ALA A 611 5.77 -1.26 10.25
C ALA A 611 6.57 -0.53 11.34
N ILE A 612 5.90 0.19 12.25
CA ILE A 612 6.53 0.87 13.38
C ILE A 612 7.14 -0.14 14.36
N ASP A 613 6.39 -1.19 14.73
CA ASP A 613 6.80 -2.22 15.68
C ASP A 613 8.02 -3.01 15.19
N GLN A 614 8.04 -3.37 13.91
CA GLN A 614 9.20 -4.05 13.33
C GLN A 614 10.42 -3.11 13.26
N GLY A 615 10.19 -1.81 13.03
CA GLY A 615 11.21 -0.78 13.14
C GLY A 615 11.80 -0.64 14.56
N TYR A 616 10.93 -0.62 15.58
CA TYR A 616 11.30 -0.62 17.00
C TYR A 616 12.08 -1.88 17.38
N ARG A 617 11.55 -3.07 17.05
CA ARG A 617 12.15 -4.36 17.38
C ARG A 617 13.59 -4.44 16.87
N ALA A 618 13.80 -4.17 15.59
CA ALA A 618 15.11 -4.25 14.96
C ALA A 618 16.14 -3.34 15.66
N VAL A 619 15.73 -2.16 16.12
CA VAL A 619 16.61 -1.25 16.88
C VAL A 619 16.86 -1.74 18.31
N ARG A 620 15.89 -2.37 18.95
CA ARG A 620 16.10 -2.95 20.30
C ARG A 620 17.08 -4.11 20.26
N GLU A 621 17.08 -4.92 19.20
CA GLU A 621 18.10 -5.95 18.98
C GLU A 621 19.51 -5.35 18.93
N ILE A 622 19.66 -4.17 18.33
CA ILE A 622 20.94 -3.44 18.26
C ILE A 622 21.35 -2.89 19.63
N THR A 623 20.42 -2.26 20.35
CA THR A 623 20.71 -1.42 21.54
C THR A 623 20.70 -2.19 22.85
N VAL A 624 19.91 -3.26 22.96
CA VAL A 624 19.84 -4.15 24.14
C VAL A 624 20.80 -5.33 24.00
N GLY A 625 20.95 -5.85 22.77
CA GLY A 625 21.92 -6.91 22.45
C GLY A 625 23.39 -6.51 22.63
N GLY A 626 23.66 -5.25 23.01
CA GLY A 626 24.99 -4.69 23.23
C GLY A 626 25.47 -4.58 24.69
N LYS A 627 24.62 -4.76 25.72
CA LYS A 627 24.99 -4.89 27.17
C LYS A 627 23.75 -5.10 28.09
N HIS A 628 23.90 -6.05 29.02
CA HIS A 628 23.09 -6.45 30.20
C HIS A 628 21.83 -5.64 30.62
N GLU A 629 20.74 -6.37 30.89
CA GLU A 629 20.19 -6.54 32.25
C GLU A 629 19.35 -7.84 32.38
N PRO A 630 19.19 -8.37 33.61
CA PRO A 630 18.88 -9.78 33.88
C PRO A 630 17.41 -10.13 33.69
N SER A 631 17.18 -11.40 33.38
CA SER A 631 15.88 -12.03 33.47
C SER A 631 15.27 -11.86 34.87
N GLY A 632 14.28 -10.96 35.00
CA GLY A 632 13.20 -11.08 35.97
C GLY A 632 11.95 -11.49 35.20
N ALA A 633 11.50 -12.75 35.25
CA ALA A 633 10.76 -13.38 36.34
C ALA A 633 9.36 -12.75 36.55
N GLY A 634 8.35 -13.43 35.96
CA GLY A 634 7.00 -13.62 36.49
C GLY A 634 6.08 -12.39 36.58
N ALA A 635 4.99 -12.38 35.82
CA ALA A 635 3.70 -13.02 36.12
C ALA A 635 2.70 -12.66 35.01
#